data_AF-A0A9N9A0T0-F1
#
_entry.id   AF-A0A9N9A0T0-F1
#
_cell.length_a   1.000
_cell.length_b   1.000
_cell.length_c   1.000
_cell.angle_alpha   90.00
_cell.angle_beta   90.00
_cell.angle_gamma   90.00
#
_symmetry.space_group_name_H-M   'P 1'
#
loop_
_entity.id
_entity.type
_entity.pdbx_description
1 polymer ?
#
loop_
_entity_poly.entity_id
_entity_poly.type
_entity_poly.pdbx_seq_one_letter_code
_entity_poly.pdbx_strand_id
1 'polypeptide(L)'
;MTERKRITNNNNPEEFASAINKILKSSIKSTTATDQKITPILSRSKGIEQRIDEEKLEYRTRKASNIEKKKLASKDRIKYDFTTIDRERKLRKIATKGVVDEAVKEVGGSQKLTSREAKDVANMSKDIFLEILKGEHNSESCDE
;
A
#
# COMPACT_ATOMS: atom_id res chain seq x y z
N MET A 1 -9.28 -47.87 74.91
CA MET A 1 -10.52 -47.07 74.98
C MET A 1 -10.21 -45.69 74.46
N THR A 2 -10.90 -45.22 73.42
CA THR A 2 -10.66 -43.89 72.81
C THR A 2 -11.75 -42.93 73.26
N GLU A 3 -11.37 -41.93 74.06
CA GLU A 3 -12.29 -40.89 74.53
C GLU A 3 -12.69 -39.97 73.38
N ARG A 4 -13.99 -39.91 73.10
CA ARG A 4 -14.57 -38.92 72.19
C ARG A 4 -14.65 -37.59 72.94
N LYS A 5 -13.80 -36.61 72.56
CA LYS A 5 -13.89 -35.24 73.06
C LYS A 5 -15.27 -34.67 72.75
N ARG A 6 -15.99 -34.25 73.79
CA ARG A 6 -17.24 -33.47 73.65
C ARG A 6 -16.89 -32.12 73.06
N ILE A 7 -17.54 -31.76 71.95
CA ILE A 7 -17.45 -30.42 71.36
C ILE A 7 -18.31 -29.51 72.25
N THR A 8 -17.66 -28.66 73.04
CA THR A 8 -18.33 -27.58 73.77
C THR A 8 -18.36 -26.36 72.87
N ASN A 9 -19.56 -25.89 72.51
CA ASN A 9 -19.77 -24.67 71.75
C ASN A 9 -19.49 -23.45 72.65
N ASN A 10 -18.23 -23.08 72.79
CA ASN A 10 -17.84 -21.80 73.37
C ASN A 10 -17.89 -20.76 72.23
N ASN A 11 -18.96 -19.97 72.18
CA ASN A 11 -19.15 -18.92 71.18
C ASN A 11 -18.25 -17.71 71.49
N ASN A 12 -16.94 -17.89 71.39
CA ASN A 12 -15.97 -16.82 71.66
C ASN A 12 -15.88 -15.92 70.41
N PRO A 13 -16.28 -14.63 70.48
CA PRO A 13 -16.35 -13.77 69.30
C PRO A 13 -14.98 -13.53 68.67
N GLU A 14 -13.91 -13.58 69.46
CA GLU A 14 -12.54 -13.41 68.99
C GLU A 14 -12.05 -14.58 68.15
N GLU A 15 -12.38 -15.82 68.54
CA GLU A 15 -12.03 -17.02 67.76
C GLU A 15 -12.80 -17.08 66.46
N PHE A 16 -14.07 -16.67 66.48
CA PHE A 16 -14.90 -16.52 65.28
C PHE A 16 -14.33 -15.46 64.33
N ALA A 17 -13.99 -14.27 64.84
CA ALA A 17 -13.38 -13.20 64.06
C ALA A 17 -12.01 -13.61 63.49
N SER A 18 -11.21 -14.34 64.28
CA SER A 18 -9.93 -14.90 63.83
C SER A 18 -10.12 -15.94 62.71
N ALA A 19 -11.12 -16.82 62.83
CA ALA A 19 -11.47 -17.80 61.80
C ALA A 19 -11.95 -17.14 60.50
N ILE A 20 -12.82 -16.12 60.58
CA ILE A 20 -13.25 -15.35 59.40
C ILE A 20 -12.06 -14.63 58.76
N ASN A 21 -11.22 -13.97 59.56
CA ASN A 21 -10.02 -13.32 59.03
C ASN A 21 -9.07 -14.33 58.36
N LYS A 22 -8.97 -15.55 58.88
CA LYS A 22 -8.15 -16.62 58.29
C LYS A 22 -8.71 -17.08 56.94
N ILE A 23 -10.04 -17.19 56.81
CA ILE A 23 -10.72 -17.55 55.56
C ILE A 23 -10.60 -16.41 54.52
N LEU A 24 -10.74 -15.16 54.95
CA LEU A 24 -10.60 -14.00 54.06
C LEU A 24 -9.15 -13.78 53.61
N LYS A 25 -8.16 -14.06 54.49
CA LYS A 25 -6.73 -13.96 54.17
C LYS A 25 -6.19 -15.18 53.43
N SER A 26 -6.87 -16.32 53.45
CA SER A 26 -6.45 -17.48 52.66
C SER A 26 -6.68 -17.20 51.18
N SER A 27 -5.67 -16.63 50.53
CA SER A 27 -5.58 -16.55 49.07
C SER A 27 -5.68 -17.97 48.52
N ILE A 28 -6.73 -18.25 47.75
CA ILE A 28 -6.97 -19.54 47.08
C ILE A 28 -5.82 -19.77 46.10
N LYS A 29 -4.80 -20.51 46.53
CA LYS A 29 -3.67 -20.87 45.68
C LYS A 29 -4.12 -22.02 44.79
N SER A 30 -4.51 -21.71 43.55
CA SER A 30 -4.99 -22.71 42.58
C SER A 30 -3.83 -23.63 42.18
N THR A 31 -3.64 -24.74 42.88
CA THR A 31 -2.58 -25.71 42.56
C THR A 31 -3.13 -27.03 42.02
N THR A 32 -4.45 -27.24 42.07
CA THR A 32 -5.08 -28.53 41.69
C THR A 32 -6.31 -28.33 40.80
N ALA A 33 -6.57 -29.30 39.92
CA ALA A 33 -7.64 -29.27 38.91
C ALA A 33 -9.07 -29.13 39.49
N THR A 34 -9.26 -29.42 40.78
CA THR A 34 -10.52 -29.21 41.52
C THR A 34 -10.80 -27.73 41.84
N ASP A 35 -9.78 -26.88 41.87
CA ASP A 35 -9.90 -25.43 42.15
C ASP A 35 -10.38 -24.62 40.94
N GLN A 36 -10.49 -25.26 39.77
CA GLN A 36 -11.10 -24.67 38.58
C GLN A 36 -12.60 -24.37 38.74
N LYS A 37 -13.23 -24.71 39.87
CA LYS A 37 -14.59 -24.24 40.20
C LYS A 37 -14.58 -23.02 41.14
N ILE A 38 -13.48 -22.78 41.86
CA ILE A 38 -13.35 -21.78 42.93
C ILE A 38 -12.76 -20.47 42.38
N THR A 39 -11.95 -20.54 41.32
CA THR A 39 -11.38 -19.33 40.69
C THR A 39 -12.46 -18.49 39.99
N PRO A 40 -12.43 -17.14 40.05
CA PRO A 40 -13.37 -16.29 39.31
C PRO A 40 -13.31 -16.57 37.80
N ILE A 41 -14.46 -16.65 37.13
CA ILE A 41 -14.57 -17.01 35.70
C ILE A 41 -13.68 -16.13 34.82
N LEU A 42 -13.60 -14.83 35.09
CA LEU A 42 -12.78 -13.86 34.35
C LEU A 42 -11.27 -14.12 34.46
N SER A 43 -10.81 -14.72 35.56
CA SER A 43 -9.38 -15.06 35.70
C SER A 43 -8.93 -16.19 34.75
N ARG A 44 -9.89 -17.00 34.26
CA ARG A 44 -9.65 -18.11 33.34
C ARG A 44 -9.52 -17.67 31.89
N SER A 45 -10.10 -16.52 31.52
CA SER A 45 -10.10 -15.99 30.15
C SER A 45 -8.93 -15.05 29.84
N LYS A 46 -7.98 -14.84 30.76
CA LYS A 46 -6.83 -13.93 30.55
C LYS A 46 -6.01 -14.28 29.29
N GLY A 47 -5.88 -15.58 28.97
CA GLY A 47 -5.24 -16.01 27.72
C GLY A 47 -6.03 -15.66 26.45
N ILE A 48 -7.36 -15.57 26.54
CA ILE A 48 -8.22 -15.15 25.44
C ILE A 48 -8.11 -13.63 25.25
N GLU A 49 -8.09 -12.85 26.33
CA GLU A 49 -7.89 -11.40 26.29
C GLU A 49 -6.55 -11.05 25.63
N GLN A 50 -5.47 -11.73 26.03
CA GLN A 50 -4.15 -11.54 25.42
C GLN A 50 -4.15 -11.87 23.93
N ARG A 51 -4.80 -12.96 23.50
CA ARG A 51 -4.94 -13.29 22.07
C ARG A 51 -5.73 -12.25 21.30
N ILE A 52 -6.82 -11.74 21.87
CA ILE A 52 -7.62 -10.68 21.24
C ILE A 52 -6.81 -9.40 21.08
N ASP A 53 -6.02 -9.04 22.07
CA ASP A 53 -5.20 -7.83 22.02
C ASP A 53 -4.03 -7.99 21.03
N GLU A 54 -3.41 -9.16 20.99
CA GLU A 54 -2.39 -9.52 19.99
C GLU A 54 -2.98 -9.48 18.56
N GLU A 55 -4.15 -10.08 18.34
CA GLU A 55 -4.84 -10.07 17.04
C GLU A 55 -5.21 -8.65 16.58
N LYS A 56 -5.68 -7.79 17.50
CA LYS A 56 -5.92 -6.38 17.19
C LYS A 56 -4.65 -5.66 16.77
N LEU A 57 -3.53 -5.93 17.43
CA LEU A 57 -2.24 -5.31 17.14
C LEU A 57 -1.71 -5.79 15.77
N GLU A 58 -1.83 -7.09 15.50
CA GLU A 58 -1.46 -7.69 14.22
C GLU A 58 -2.33 -7.13 13.08
N TYR A 59 -3.64 -7.01 13.28
CA TYR A 59 -4.56 -6.43 12.31
C TYR A 59 -4.18 -5.00 11.95
N ARG A 60 -3.86 -4.16 12.94
CA ARG A 60 -3.42 -2.77 12.73
C ARG A 60 -2.12 -2.72 11.93
N THR A 61 -1.14 -3.54 12.31
CA THR A 61 0.15 -3.64 11.61
C THR A 61 -0.03 -4.09 10.17
N ARG A 62 -0.84 -5.13 9.94
CA ARG A 62 -1.16 -5.63 8.59
C ARG A 62 -1.86 -4.59 7.73
N LYS A 63 -2.80 -3.82 8.31
CA LYS A 63 -3.46 -2.72 7.61
C LYS A 63 -2.49 -1.61 7.24
N ALA A 64 -1.64 -1.19 8.17
CA ALA A 64 -0.63 -0.15 7.92
C ALA A 64 0.32 -0.58 6.78
N SER A 65 0.86 -1.79 6.84
CA SER A 65 1.74 -2.33 5.79
C SER A 65 1.03 -2.41 4.43
N ASN A 66 -0.22 -2.86 4.40
CA ASN A 66 -0.99 -2.92 3.15
C ASN A 66 -1.26 -1.54 2.56
N ILE A 67 -1.52 -0.52 3.39
CA ILE A 67 -1.70 0.86 2.94
C ILE A 67 -0.40 1.40 2.36
N GLU A 68 0.74 1.16 3.01
CA GLU A 68 2.05 1.58 2.52
C GLU A 68 2.40 0.94 1.17
N LYS A 69 2.21 -0.38 1.06
CA LYS A 69 2.40 -1.11 -0.21
C LYS A 69 1.53 -0.54 -1.33
N LYS A 70 0.25 -0.24 -1.03
CA LYS A 70 -0.65 0.40 -2.00
C LYS A 70 -0.19 1.81 -2.38
N LYS A 71 0.30 2.59 -1.41
CA LYS A 71 0.84 3.93 -1.68
C LYS A 71 2.04 3.84 -2.61
N LEU A 72 3.00 2.97 -2.33
CA LEU A 72 4.17 2.74 -3.19
C LEU A 72 3.75 2.32 -4.61
N ALA A 73 2.86 1.34 -4.74
CA ALA A 73 2.36 0.92 -6.05
C ALA A 73 1.57 2.01 -6.80
N SER A 74 0.96 2.96 -6.08
CA SER A 74 0.24 4.08 -6.68
C SER A 74 1.11 5.28 -7.04
N LYS A 75 2.33 5.38 -6.49
CA LYS A 75 3.25 6.49 -6.81
C LYS A 75 3.67 6.45 -8.28
N ASP A 76 3.91 5.26 -8.82
CA ASP A 76 4.36 5.10 -10.21
C ASP A 76 3.19 5.06 -11.20
N ARG A 77 1.94 4.96 -10.70
CA ARG A 77 0.76 4.89 -11.55
C ARG A 77 0.26 6.30 -11.90
N ILE A 78 0.40 6.68 -13.15
CA ILE A 78 -0.23 7.89 -13.71
C ILE A 78 -1.75 7.71 -13.62
N LYS A 79 -2.42 8.52 -12.80
CA LYS A 79 -3.88 8.64 -12.79
C LYS A 79 -4.30 9.59 -13.91
N TYR A 80 -5.26 9.15 -14.73
CA TYR A 80 -5.81 9.98 -15.79
C TYR A 80 -6.82 10.95 -15.19
N ASP A 81 -6.47 12.23 -15.19
CA ASP A 81 -7.40 13.34 -14.93
C ASP A 81 -7.91 13.90 -16.26
N PHE A 82 -9.07 14.56 -16.25
CA PHE A 82 -9.68 15.11 -17.46
C PHE A 82 -8.78 16.11 -18.23
N THR A 83 -7.77 16.69 -17.57
CA THR A 83 -6.78 17.59 -18.16
C THR A 83 -5.62 16.86 -18.86
N THR A 84 -5.38 15.58 -18.56
CA THR A 84 -4.32 14.78 -19.19
C THR A 84 -4.78 14.07 -20.47
N ILE A 85 -6.10 14.01 -20.70
CA ILE A 85 -6.72 13.39 -21.88
C ILE A 85 -6.20 14.02 -23.18
N ASP A 86 -6.06 15.35 -23.23
CA ASP A 86 -5.62 16.02 -24.46
C ASP A 86 -4.12 15.82 -24.74
N ARG A 87 -3.30 15.70 -23.68
CA ARG A 87 -1.88 15.34 -23.83
C ARG A 87 -1.73 13.90 -24.33
N GLU A 88 -2.52 12.96 -23.81
CA GLU A 88 -2.54 11.56 -24.24
C GLU A 88 -3.04 11.42 -25.69
N ARG A 89 -4.09 12.15 -26.07
CA ARG A 89 -4.55 12.19 -27.48
C ARG A 89 -3.46 12.72 -28.41
N LYS A 90 -2.68 13.72 -27.99
CA LYS A 90 -1.53 14.23 -28.75
C LYS A 90 -0.42 13.19 -28.84
N LEU A 91 -0.04 12.55 -27.74
CA LEU A 91 0.97 11.49 -27.72
C LEU A 91 0.56 10.28 -28.58
N ARG A 92 -0.70 9.85 -28.52
CA ARG A 92 -1.24 8.81 -29.40
C ARG A 92 -1.15 9.21 -30.86
N LYS A 93 -1.53 10.44 -31.21
CA LYS A 93 -1.39 10.95 -32.59
C LYS A 93 0.06 10.97 -33.05
N ILE A 94 1.00 11.38 -32.19
CA ILE A 94 2.44 11.39 -32.49
C ILE A 94 2.98 9.97 -32.68
N ALA A 95 2.64 9.04 -31.78
CA ALA A 95 3.03 7.64 -31.90
C ALA A 95 2.46 7.00 -33.18
N THR A 96 1.18 7.25 -33.49
CA THR A 96 0.60 6.78 -34.75
C THR A 96 1.22 7.44 -35.97
N LYS A 97 1.62 8.73 -35.90
CA LYS A 97 2.35 9.39 -36.99
C LYS A 97 3.71 8.74 -37.22
N GLY A 98 4.49 8.49 -36.15
CA GLY A 98 5.78 7.82 -36.25
C GLY A 98 5.65 6.42 -36.86
N VAL A 99 4.66 5.63 -36.42
CA VAL A 99 4.38 4.30 -36.98
C VAL A 99 3.86 4.39 -38.43
N VAL A 100 3.05 5.40 -38.78
CA VAL A 100 2.60 5.61 -40.16
C VAL A 100 3.77 6.03 -41.05
N ASP A 101 4.65 6.91 -40.60
CA ASP A 101 5.82 7.36 -41.36
C ASP A 101 6.83 6.20 -41.54
N GLU A 102 7.00 5.36 -40.54
CA GLU A 102 7.88 4.18 -40.59
C GLU A 102 7.28 3.07 -41.48
N ALA A 103 6.00 2.76 -41.32
CA ALA A 103 5.29 1.79 -42.16
C ALA A 103 5.15 2.26 -43.62
N VAL A 104 4.97 3.56 -43.87
CA VAL A 104 4.94 4.13 -45.23
C VAL A 104 6.35 4.14 -45.85
N LYS A 105 7.43 4.29 -45.07
CA LYS A 105 8.80 4.13 -45.57
C LYS A 105 9.16 2.68 -45.87
N GLU A 106 8.68 1.72 -45.09
CA GLU A 106 8.90 0.28 -45.34
C GLU A 106 8.04 -0.26 -46.50
N VAL A 107 6.78 0.18 -46.63
CA VAL A 107 5.86 -0.28 -47.68
C VAL A 107 6.00 0.54 -48.97
N GLY A 108 6.35 1.82 -48.86
CA GLY A 108 6.61 2.74 -49.97
C GLY A 108 8.10 3.03 -50.06
N GLY A 109 8.85 2.09 -50.63
CA GLY A 109 10.31 2.18 -50.75
C GLY A 109 10.76 3.53 -51.31
N SER A 110 11.75 4.14 -50.64
CA SER A 110 12.48 5.35 -51.00
C SER A 110 11.59 6.49 -51.53
N GLN A 111 11.45 7.58 -50.78
CA GLN A 111 10.90 8.84 -51.31
C GLN A 111 11.74 9.29 -52.52
N LYS A 112 11.38 8.79 -53.69
CA LYS A 112 11.96 9.17 -54.96
C LYS A 112 11.39 10.55 -55.20
N LEU A 113 12.27 11.55 -55.10
CA LEU A 113 11.95 12.93 -55.47
C LEU A 113 11.13 12.89 -56.75
N THR A 114 10.00 13.57 -56.77
CA THR A 114 9.23 13.70 -57.99
C THR A 114 10.14 14.32 -59.06
N SER A 115 9.95 13.99 -60.33
CA SER A 115 10.85 14.46 -61.40
C SER A 115 10.97 15.99 -61.48
N ARG A 116 10.03 16.71 -60.86
CA ARG A 116 10.03 18.15 -60.67
C ARG A 116 10.98 18.60 -59.56
N GLU A 117 10.88 18.01 -58.38
CA GLU A 117 11.76 18.32 -57.24
C GLU A 117 13.23 17.99 -57.53
N ALA A 118 13.49 16.90 -58.26
CA ALA A 118 14.85 16.57 -58.69
C ALA A 118 15.45 17.58 -59.67
N LYS A 119 14.62 18.21 -60.53
CA LYS A 119 15.04 19.28 -61.44
C LYS A 119 15.26 20.59 -60.69
N ASP A 120 14.40 20.89 -59.73
CA ASP A 120 14.52 22.11 -58.93
C ASP A 120 15.80 22.07 -58.10
N VAL A 121 16.13 20.94 -57.45
CA VAL A 121 17.42 20.74 -56.75
C VAL A 121 18.62 20.78 -57.70
N ALA A 122 18.50 20.22 -58.92
CA ALA A 122 19.57 20.26 -59.91
C ALA A 122 19.83 21.67 -60.47
N ASN A 123 18.83 22.54 -60.45
CA ASN A 123 18.93 23.92 -60.91
C ASN A 123 19.39 24.89 -59.81
N MET A 124 19.44 24.47 -58.53
CA MET A 124 19.98 25.31 -57.46
C MET A 124 21.50 25.35 -57.51
N SER A 125 22.08 26.51 -57.18
CA SER A 125 23.52 26.59 -56.95
C SER A 125 23.88 25.80 -55.68
N LYS A 126 25.10 25.23 -55.64
CA LYS A 126 25.59 24.45 -54.49
C LYS A 126 25.55 25.25 -53.19
N ASP A 127 25.75 26.56 -53.26
CA ASP A 127 25.77 27.43 -52.09
C ASP A 127 24.38 27.57 -51.48
N ILE A 128 23.34 27.81 -52.29
CA ILE A 128 21.94 27.87 -51.85
C ILE A 128 21.47 26.52 -51.30
N PHE A 129 21.86 25.43 -51.96
CA PHE A 129 21.53 24.09 -51.49
C PHE A 129 22.15 23.78 -50.12
N LEU A 130 23.40 24.17 -49.90
CA LEU A 130 24.08 23.98 -48.62
C LEU A 130 23.51 24.89 -47.52
N GLU A 131 23.08 26.10 -47.86
CA GLU A 131 22.41 27.03 -46.94
C GLU A 131 21.07 26.47 -46.44
N ILE A 132 20.28 25.86 -47.32
CA ILE A 132 19.03 25.16 -46.97
C ILE A 132 19.32 23.96 -46.03
N LEU A 133 20.35 23.16 -46.31
CA LEU A 133 20.73 22.02 -45.45
C LEU A 133 21.26 22.45 -44.08
N LYS A 134 21.90 23.62 -43.99
CA LYS A 134 22.36 24.19 -42.73
C LYS A 134 21.22 24.80 -41.91
N GLY A 135 20.02 24.96 -42.49
CA GLY A 135 18.83 25.45 -41.79
C GLY A 135 18.88 26.94 -41.44
N GLU A 136 19.73 27.71 -42.12
CA GLU A 136 19.93 29.14 -41.84
C GLU A 136 18.79 30.03 -42.38
N HIS A 137 17.91 29.48 -43.22
CA HIS A 137 16.72 30.18 -43.72
C HIS A 137 15.55 30.16 -42.71
N ASN A 138 15.77 30.71 -41.52
CA ASN A 138 14.75 30.98 -40.50
C ASN A 138 14.84 32.43 -40.03
N SER A 139 14.53 33.39 -40.90
CA SER A 139 13.87 34.66 -40.55
C SER A 139 13.97 35.64 -41.73
N GLU A 140 12.91 35.78 -42.50
CA GLU A 140 12.49 37.05 -43.09
C GLU A 140 11.10 36.84 -43.69
N SER A 141 10.09 37.00 -42.83
CA SER A 141 8.74 37.32 -43.24
C SER A 141 8.75 38.74 -43.79
N CYS A 142 8.62 38.87 -45.11
CA CYS A 142 8.26 40.12 -45.76
C CYS A 142 6.78 40.41 -45.46
N ASP A 143 6.53 41.23 -44.44
CA ASP A 143 5.30 42.00 -44.31
C ASP A 143 5.50 43.33 -45.04
N GLU A 144 4.86 43.49 -46.19
CA GLU A 144 4.33 44.78 -46.70
C GLU A 144 2.92 44.55 -47.26
#